data_AF-X0XN68-F1
#
_entry.id   AF-X0XN68-F1
#
_cell.length_a   1.000
_cell.length_b   1.000
_cell.length_c   1.000
_cell.angle_alpha   90.00
_cell.angle_beta   90.00
_cell.angle_gamma   90.00
#
_symmetry.space_group_name_H-M   'P 1'
#
loop_
_entity.id
_entity.type
_entity.pdbx_description
1 polymer ?
#
loop_
_entity_poly.entity_id
_entity_poly.type
_entity_poly.pdbx_seq_one_letter_code
_entity_poly.pdbx_strand_id
1 'polypeptide(L)'
;MHDIRAHRTRPYPGEASLKVELGVASVSKRKPTKEVPRNVPAGATGVIVIDLAQVRANWRALAHHVAPAECGAVVKADAYGVGAARIIPALA
;
A
#
# COMPACT_ATOMS: atom_id res chain seq x y z
N MET A 1 28.25 11.28 -16.77
CA MET A 1 27.13 12.04 -16.19
C MET A 1 25.95 11.85 -17.13
N HIS A 2 25.23 10.73 -17.01
CA HIS A 2 24.22 10.30 -17.99
C HIS A 2 22.83 10.79 -17.60
N ASP A 3 22.23 11.55 -18.53
CA ASP A 3 20.90 12.16 -18.51
C ASP A 3 19.80 11.08 -18.63
N ILE A 4 18.80 11.13 -17.76
CA ILE A 4 17.70 10.15 -17.62
C ILE A 4 16.46 10.55 -18.47
N ARG A 5 16.53 11.63 -19.27
CA ARG A 5 15.42 12.02 -20.16
C ARG A 5 15.40 11.25 -21.49
N ALA A 6 14.96 9.99 -21.51
CA ALA A 6 14.53 9.35 -22.77
C ALA A 6 13.64 8.09 -22.69
N HIS A 7 13.06 7.70 -21.56
CA HIS A 7 12.09 6.58 -21.55
C HIS A 7 10.65 7.08 -21.66
N ARG A 8 10.35 7.69 -22.80
CA ARG A 8 8.98 7.89 -23.28
C ARG A 8 8.42 6.49 -23.59
N THR A 9 7.55 5.98 -22.71
CA THR A 9 6.87 4.70 -22.87
C THR A 9 6.18 4.66 -24.24
N ARG A 10 6.42 3.62 -25.04
CA ARG A 10 5.60 3.37 -26.24
C ARG A 10 4.17 3.10 -25.77
N PRO A 11 3.15 3.71 -26.37
CA PRO A 11 1.76 3.47 -25.99
C PRO A 11 1.37 2.03 -26.33
N TYR A 12 0.69 1.34 -25.43
CA TYR A 12 0.14 0.01 -25.71
C TYR A 12 -1.01 0.13 -26.74
N PRO A 13 -1.03 -0.69 -27.81
CA PRO A 13 -2.15 -0.70 -28.74
C PRO A 13 -3.39 -1.24 -28.01
N GLY A 14 -4.31 -0.34 -27.65
CA GLY A 14 -5.51 -0.65 -26.86
C GLY A 14 -5.79 0.33 -25.71
N GLU A 15 -4.98 1.38 -25.51
CA GLU A 15 -5.22 2.42 -24.50
C GLU A 15 -6.46 3.28 -24.84
N ALA A 16 -7.65 2.73 -24.60
CA ALA A 16 -8.76 3.53 -24.15
C ALA A 16 -8.29 4.23 -22.87
N SER A 17 -8.01 5.52 -22.97
CA SER A 17 -7.69 6.38 -21.84
C SER A 17 -8.90 6.46 -20.91
N LEU A 18 -9.08 5.45 -20.05
CA LEU A 18 -9.88 5.61 -18.85
C LEU A 18 -9.10 6.57 -17.96
N LYS A 19 -9.48 7.86 -18.02
CA LYS A 19 -9.26 8.78 -16.91
C LYS A 19 -10.05 8.25 -15.72
N VAL A 20 -9.47 7.33 -14.98
CA VAL A 20 -9.90 7.06 -13.61
C VAL A 20 -9.43 8.27 -12.82
N GLU A 21 -10.27 9.29 -12.71
CA GLU A 21 -10.08 10.31 -11.69
C GLU A 21 -10.16 9.57 -10.35
N LEU A 22 -8.98 9.36 -9.76
CA LEU A 22 -8.81 8.68 -8.48
C LEU A 22 -9.45 9.58 -7.41
N GLY A 23 -10.77 9.49 -7.26
CA GLY A 23 -11.45 9.94 -6.07
C GLY A 23 -10.89 9.10 -4.94
N VAL A 24 -9.88 9.64 -4.24
CA VAL A 24 -9.21 8.95 -3.14
C VAL A 24 -10.30 8.46 -2.20
N ALA A 25 -10.56 7.14 -2.23
CA ALA A 25 -11.48 6.51 -1.30
C ALA A 25 -11.05 6.98 0.09
N SER A 26 -11.90 7.79 0.72
CA SER A 26 -11.55 8.58 1.90
C SER A 26 -10.81 7.67 2.88
N VAL A 27 -9.50 7.88 3.01
CA VAL A 27 -8.65 7.06 3.88
C VAL A 27 -9.20 7.29 5.27
N SER A 28 -9.88 6.29 5.83
CA SER A 28 -10.33 6.35 7.21
C SER A 28 -9.09 6.54 8.07
N LYS A 29 -8.89 7.74 8.61
CA LYS A 29 -7.77 8.07 9.47
C LYS A 29 -8.04 7.46 10.84
N ARG A 30 -7.80 6.16 11.00
CA ARG A 30 -7.69 5.60 12.36
C ARG A 30 -6.58 6.34 13.07
N LYS A 31 -6.90 6.89 14.24
CA LYS A 31 -5.91 7.53 15.10
C LYS A 31 -4.95 6.43 15.58
N PRO A 32 -3.63 6.58 15.41
CA PRO A 32 -2.68 5.65 15.97
C PRO A 32 -2.90 5.55 17.47
N THR A 33 -3.03 4.33 17.98
CA THR A 33 -3.06 4.10 19.42
C THR A 33 -1.73 4.60 19.99
N LYS A 34 -1.78 5.45 21.03
CA LYS A 34 -0.55 5.95 21.70
C LYS A 34 0.18 4.88 22.50
N GLU A 35 -0.44 3.72 22.68
CA GLU A 35 0.15 2.62 23.45
C GLU A 35 1.24 1.92 22.65
N VAL A 36 2.44 1.95 23.23
CA VAL A 36 3.56 1.15 22.76
C VAL A 36 3.27 -0.33 23.08
N PRO A 37 3.40 -1.25 22.12
CA PRO A 37 3.20 -2.67 22.38
C PRO A 37 4.10 -3.15 23.53
N ARG A 38 3.55 -3.98 24.43
CA ARG A 38 4.28 -4.50 25.61
C ARG A 38 5.51 -5.36 25.28
N ASN A 39 5.73 -5.73 24.02
CA ASN A 39 6.83 -6.59 23.57
C ASN A 39 7.90 -5.81 22.77
N VAL A 40 8.23 -4.60 23.20
CA VAL A 40 9.36 -3.86 22.63
C VAL A 40 10.61 -4.21 23.44
N PRO A 41 11.72 -4.62 22.78
CA PRO A 41 12.97 -4.91 23.47
C PRO A 41 13.47 -3.71 24.29
N ALA A 42 13.99 -3.95 25.49
CA ALA A 42 14.42 -2.89 26.40
C ALA A 42 15.50 -1.94 25.84
N GLY A 43 16.28 -2.39 24.84
CA GLY A 43 17.29 -1.59 24.14
C GLY A 43 16.81 -0.88 22.87
N ALA A 44 15.52 -0.95 22.53
CA ALA A 44 15.00 -0.31 21.32
C ALA A 44 15.01 1.22 21.45
N THR A 45 15.70 1.90 20.53
CA THR A 45 15.75 3.38 20.47
C THR A 45 14.63 3.99 19.63
N GLY A 46 13.82 3.15 18.97
CA GLY A 46 12.68 3.57 18.16
C GLY A 46 11.71 2.41 17.92
N VAL A 47 10.42 2.75 17.76
CA VAL A 47 9.35 1.78 17.52
C VAL A 47 8.48 2.26 16.36
N ILE A 48 8.23 1.36 15.41
CA ILE A 48 7.26 1.57 14.33
C ILE A 48 6.12 0.57 14.54
N VAL A 49 4.90 1.07 14.62
CA VAL A 49 3.68 0.25 14.77
C VAL A 49 2.93 0.25 13.45
N ILE A 50 2.68 -0.94 12.91
CA ILE A 50 1.95 -1.14 11.66
C ILE A 50 0.54 -1.66 11.96
N ASP A 51 -0.48 -0.89 11.60
CA ASP A 51 -1.89 -1.32 11.73
C ASP A 51 -2.30 -2.18 10.53
N LEU A 52 -2.23 -3.50 10.71
CA LEU A 52 -2.62 -4.47 9.68
C LEU A 52 -4.10 -4.41 9.32
N ALA A 53 -4.97 -4.03 10.27
CA ALA A 53 -6.40 -3.90 10.00
C ALA A 53 -6.68 -2.70 9.09
N GLN A 54 -5.95 -1.60 9.27
CA GLN A 54 -6.04 -0.44 8.38
C GLN A 54 -5.48 -0.75 6.99
N VAL A 55 -4.40 -1.52 6.89
CA VAL A 55 -3.86 -1.98 5.59
C VAL A 55 -4.91 -2.79 4.82
N ARG A 56 -5.54 -3.78 5.47
CA ARG A 56 -6.63 -4.58 4.89
C ARG A 56 -7.81 -3.72 4.46
N ALA A 57 -8.24 -2.77 5.30
CA ALA A 57 -9.36 -1.88 4.99
C ALA A 57 -9.08 -1.02 3.75
N ASN A 58 -7.87 -0.47 3.64
CA ASN A 58 -7.45 0.32 2.48
C ASN A 58 -7.44 -0.53 1.20
N TRP A 59 -6.88 -1.74 1.27
CA TRP A 59 -6.87 -2.65 0.11
C TRP A 59 -8.29 -3.03 -0.34
N ARG A 60 -9.20 -3.35 0.60
CA ARG A 60 -10.62 -3.65 0.27
C ARG A 60 -11.34 -2.45 -0.34
N ALA A 61 -11.05 -1.24 0.12
CA ALA A 61 -11.61 -0.02 -0.46
C ALA A 61 -11.17 0.17 -1.91
N LEU A 62 -9.88 -0.07 -2.21
CA LEU A 62 -9.36 -0.06 -3.58
C LEU A 62 -10.01 -1.16 -4.41
N ALA A 63 -10.13 -2.38 -3.88
CA ALA A 63 -10.76 -3.50 -4.57
C ALA A 63 -12.22 -3.22 -4.94
N HIS A 64 -12.97 -2.57 -4.06
CA HIS A 64 -14.33 -2.13 -4.35
C HIS A 64 -14.37 -1.03 -5.41
N HIS A 65 -13.44 -0.07 -5.35
CA HIS A 65 -13.39 1.06 -6.28
C HIS A 65 -13.07 0.65 -7.71
N VAL A 66 -12.22 -0.37 -7.89
CA VAL A 66 -11.80 -0.83 -9.23
C VAL A 66 -12.71 -1.91 -9.81
N ALA A 67 -13.72 -2.38 -9.08
CA ALA A 67 -14.63 -3.41 -9.54
C ALA A 67 -15.30 -3.00 -10.89
N PRO A 68 -15.39 -3.92 -11.87
CA PRO A 68 -15.18 -5.37 -11.76
C PRO A 68 -13.73 -5.84 -11.99
N ALA A 69 -12.76 -4.94 -12.17
CA ALA A 69 -11.37 -5.35 -12.34
C ALA A 69 -10.81 -5.99 -11.06
N GLU A 70 -9.87 -6.93 -11.23
CA GLU A 70 -9.16 -7.55 -10.11
C GLU A 70 -8.18 -6.55 -9.48
N CYS A 71 -8.16 -6.48 -8.14
CA CYS A 71 -7.28 -5.60 -7.39
C CYS A 71 -6.11 -6.37 -6.79
N GLY A 72 -4.92 -6.20 -7.38
CA GLY A 72 -3.67 -6.73 -6.83
C GLY A 72 -3.11 -5.89 -5.68
N ALA A 73 -2.23 -6.48 -4.87
CA ALA A 73 -1.41 -5.79 -3.88
C ALA A 73 0.08 -5.98 -4.20
N VAL A 74 0.80 -4.89 -4.43
CA VAL A 74 2.25 -4.94 -4.71
C VAL A 74 3.01 -5.03 -3.40
N VAL A 75 3.66 -6.16 -3.13
CA VAL A 75 4.39 -6.43 -1.87
C VAL A 75 5.91 -6.48 -2.06
N LYS A 76 6.44 -5.66 -2.98
CA LYS A 76 7.88 -5.61 -3.28
C LYS A 76 8.71 -5.20 -2.05
N ALA A 77 9.96 -5.65 -2.00
CA ALA A 77 10.91 -5.31 -0.93
C ALA A 77 10.33 -5.54 0.48
N ASP A 78 9.85 -6.77 0.74
CA ASP A 78 9.24 -7.15 2.02
C ASP A 78 8.06 -6.23 2.42
N ALA A 79 7.14 -6.02 1.47
CA ALA A 79 6.04 -5.06 1.59
C ALA A 79 6.53 -3.63 1.92
N TYR A 80 7.52 -3.14 1.18
CA TYR A 80 8.15 -1.82 1.39
C TYR A 80 8.78 -1.66 2.78
N GLY A 81 9.34 -2.74 3.33
CA GLY A 81 10.08 -2.74 4.59
C GLY A 81 9.20 -2.80 5.86
N VAL A 82 7.91 -3.12 5.73
CA VAL A 82 6.98 -3.23 6.87
C VAL A 82 6.64 -4.69 7.23
N GLY A 83 7.21 -5.67 6.53
CA GLY A 83 7.10 -7.10 6.85
C GLY A 83 6.03 -7.83 6.04
N ALA A 84 6.40 -8.41 4.91
CA ALA A 84 5.51 -9.17 4.02
C ALA A 84 4.91 -10.39 4.71
N ALA A 85 5.66 -11.07 5.59
CA ALA A 85 5.18 -12.23 6.35
C ALA A 85 3.95 -11.93 7.21
N ARG A 86 3.74 -10.66 7.61
CA ARG A 86 2.56 -10.21 8.36
C ARG A 86 1.54 -9.51 7.47
N ILE A 87 1.98 -8.79 6.45
CA ILE A 87 1.12 -8.04 5.54
C ILE A 87 0.31 -8.98 4.63
N ILE A 88 0.96 -9.93 3.95
CA ILE A 88 0.31 -10.81 2.98
C ILE A 88 -0.90 -11.56 3.59
N PRO A 89 -0.77 -12.27 4.73
CA PRO A 89 -1.92 -12.96 5.32
C PRO A 89 -3.00 -12.00 5.84
N ALA A 90 -2.66 -10.75 6.15
CA ALA A 90 -3.65 -9.75 6.59
C ALA A 90 -4.52 -9.22 5.44
N LEU A 91 -4.12 -9.43 4.18
CA LEU A 91 -4.89 -9.02 3.00
C LEU A 91 -5.99 -10.00 2.60
N ALA A 92 -5.99 -11.23 3.14
CA ALA A 92 -7.05 -12.22 2.92
C ALA A 92 -8.42 -11.76 3.44
#